data_AF-A0A969M5G8-F1
#
_entry.id   AF-A0A969M5G8-F1
#
_cell.length_a   1.000
_cell.length_b   1.000
_cell.length_c   1.000
_cell.angle_alpha   90.00
_cell.angle_beta   90.00
_cell.angle_gamma   90.00
#
_symmetry.space_group_name_H-M   'P 1'
#
loop_
_entity.id
_entity.type
_entity.pdbx_description
1 polymer ?
#
loop_
_entity_poly.entity_id
_entity_poly.type
_entity_poly.pdbx_seq_one_letter_code
_entity_poly.pdbx_strand_id
1 'polypeptide(L)'
;MFPPISPADLATLIDEADAAARRLHRKLVLPAADLADLRQDLLVDLICRLPGFDARRGSIGVFANIVLRNQSARIASPAPPPAPGARWHGDLARGAPGWR
;
A
#
# COMPACT_ATOMS: atom_id res chain seq x y z
N MET A 1 -9.16 -16.95 16.03
CA MET A 1 -8.69 -17.48 14.75
C MET A 1 -9.36 -16.64 13.67
N PHE A 2 -8.61 -15.91 12.86
CA PHE A 2 -9.18 -15.23 11.69
C PHE A 2 -9.81 -16.29 10.78
N PRO A 3 -11.03 -16.09 10.25
CA PRO A 3 -11.48 -16.95 9.18
C PRO A 3 -10.44 -16.87 8.05
N PRO A 4 -10.04 -18.01 7.47
CA PRO A 4 -9.12 -17.99 6.34
C PRO A 4 -9.72 -17.13 5.23
N ILE A 5 -8.94 -16.18 4.75
CA ILE A 5 -9.26 -15.35 3.58
C ILE A 5 -9.67 -16.30 2.45
N SER A 6 -10.85 -16.10 1.88
CA SER A 6 -11.29 -16.93 0.76
C SER A 6 -10.52 -16.56 -0.52
N PRO A 7 -10.47 -17.45 -1.53
CA PRO A 7 -9.91 -17.07 -2.83
C PRO A 7 -10.60 -15.85 -3.46
N ALA A 8 -11.90 -15.67 -3.22
CA ALA A 8 -12.66 -14.51 -3.70
C ALA A 8 -12.24 -13.22 -2.99
N ASP A 9 -11.97 -13.30 -1.68
CA ASP A 9 -11.44 -12.19 -0.89
C ASP A 9 -10.04 -11.79 -1.39
N LEU A 10 -9.18 -12.77 -1.68
CA LEU A 10 -7.86 -12.52 -2.24
C LEU A 10 -7.93 -11.87 -3.62
N ALA A 11 -8.82 -12.34 -4.50
CA ALA A 11 -9.06 -11.70 -5.80
C ALA A 11 -9.47 -10.23 -5.62
N THR A 12 -10.38 -9.95 -4.68
CA THR A 12 -10.81 -8.59 -4.35
C THR A 12 -9.63 -7.71 -3.91
N LEU A 13 -8.73 -8.22 -3.05
CA LEU A 13 -7.54 -7.48 -2.62
C LEU A 13 -6.60 -7.14 -3.79
N ILE A 14 -6.40 -8.09 -4.70
CA ILE A 14 -5.55 -7.91 -5.89
C ILE A 14 -6.14 -6.86 -6.82
N ASP A 15 -7.45 -6.94 -7.09
CA ASP A 15 -8.15 -6.02 -7.98
C ASP A 15 -8.15 -4.59 -7.42
N GLU A 16 -8.38 -4.44 -6.10
CA GLU A 16 -8.32 -3.13 -5.43
C GLU A 16 -6.90 -2.54 -5.47
N ALA A 17 -5.86 -3.35 -5.26
CA ALA A 17 -4.48 -2.91 -5.35
C ALA A 17 -4.09 -2.46 -6.76
N ASP A 18 -4.50 -3.20 -7.80
CA ASP A 18 -4.27 -2.81 -9.21
C ASP A 18 -5.02 -1.51 -9.55
N ALA A 19 -6.28 -1.38 -9.13
CA ALA A 19 -7.05 -0.16 -9.34
C ALA A 19 -6.40 1.04 -8.63
N ALA A 20 -5.92 0.88 -7.40
CA ALA A 20 -5.19 1.93 -6.68
C ALA A 20 -3.87 2.29 -7.35
N ALA A 21 -3.08 1.30 -7.78
CA ALA A 21 -1.82 1.52 -8.49
C ALA A 21 -2.04 2.32 -9.79
N ARG A 22 -3.04 1.95 -10.60
CA ARG A 22 -3.39 2.68 -11.83
C ARG A 22 -3.88 4.10 -11.56
N ARG A 23 -4.62 4.33 -10.46
CA ARG A 23 -5.01 5.69 -10.04
C ARG A 23 -3.78 6.52 -9.67
N LEU A 24 -2.88 5.96 -8.88
CA LEU A 24 -1.67 6.64 -8.41
C LEU A 24 -0.69 6.92 -9.55
N HIS A 25 -0.45 5.93 -10.41
CA HIS A 25 0.36 6.05 -11.63
C HIS A 25 -0.13 7.20 -12.52
N ARG A 26 -1.45 7.29 -12.78
CA ARG A 26 -2.03 8.40 -13.55
C ARG A 26 -1.90 9.74 -12.83
N LYS A 27 -2.09 9.77 -11.50
CA LYS A 27 -2.01 10.99 -10.70
C LYS A 27 -0.58 11.57 -10.67
N LEU A 28 0.42 10.72 -10.60
CA LEU A 28 1.84 11.10 -10.49
C LEU A 28 2.55 11.16 -11.84
N VAL A 29 1.89 10.76 -12.93
CA VAL A 29 2.45 10.72 -14.30
C VAL A 29 3.76 9.93 -14.34
N LEU A 30 3.75 8.76 -13.72
CA LEU A 30 4.93 7.90 -13.60
C LEU A 30 5.18 7.11 -14.90
N PRO A 31 6.41 6.65 -15.12
CA PRO A 31 6.71 5.64 -16.13
C PRO A 31 5.89 4.36 -15.95
N ALA A 32 5.51 3.73 -17.06
CA ALA A 32 4.77 2.46 -17.04
C ALA A 32 5.52 1.34 -16.31
N ALA A 33 6.86 1.40 -16.26
CA ALA A 33 7.69 0.45 -15.52
C ALA A 33 7.39 0.44 -14.02
N ASP A 34 7.05 1.61 -13.45
CA ASP A 34 6.81 1.76 -12.00
C ASP A 34 5.44 1.21 -11.58
N LEU A 35 4.52 0.95 -12.51
CA LEU A 35 3.17 0.48 -12.19
C LEU A 35 3.20 -0.88 -11.47
N ALA A 36 4.09 -1.77 -11.87
CA ALA A 36 4.23 -3.08 -11.25
C ALA A 36 4.72 -2.98 -9.80
N ASP A 37 5.69 -2.09 -9.56
CA ASP A 37 6.27 -1.84 -8.24
C ASP A 37 5.24 -1.17 -7.32
N LEU A 38 4.50 -0.17 -7.82
CA LEU A 38 3.39 0.45 -7.07
C LEU A 38 2.34 -0.58 -6.66
N ARG A 39 1.95 -1.47 -7.58
CA ARG A 39 0.98 -2.53 -7.28
C ARG A 39 1.52 -3.47 -6.21
N GLN A 40 2.80 -3.83 -6.28
CA GLN A 40 3.43 -4.71 -5.29
C GLN A 40 3.49 -4.04 -3.92
N ASP A 41 3.95 -2.79 -3.83
CA ASP A 41 4.04 -2.05 -2.57
C ASP A 41 2.67 -1.90 -1.89
N LEU A 42 1.64 -1.59 -2.67
CA LEU A 42 0.26 -1.49 -2.19
C LEU A 42 -0.29 -2.84 -1.71
N LEU A 43 -0.04 -3.92 -2.44
CA LEU A 43 -0.51 -5.26 -2.07
C LEU A 43 0.21 -5.78 -0.82
N VAL A 44 1.52 -5.50 -0.68
CA VAL A 44 2.29 -5.88 0.50
C VAL A 44 1.77 -5.17 1.74
N ASP A 45 1.51 -3.85 1.69
CA ASP A 45 0.93 -3.12 2.83
C ASP A 45 -0.45 -3.66 3.22
N LEU A 46 -1.28 -4.03 2.23
CA LEU A 46 -2.58 -4.69 2.47
C LEU A 46 -2.45 -6.00 3.21
N ILE A 47 -1.57 -6.91 2.75
CA ILE A 47 -1.35 -8.20 3.37
C ILE A 47 -0.84 -8.04 4.81
N CYS A 48 0.08 -7.09 5.04
CA CYS A 48 0.59 -6.80 6.38
C CYS A 48 -0.49 -6.27 7.34
N ARG A 49 -1.51 -5.57 6.84
CA ARG A 49 -2.61 -5.02 7.65
C ARG A 49 -3.81 -5.97 7.77
N LEU A 50 -3.84 -7.04 6.99
CA LEU A 50 -4.93 -8.01 6.95
C LEU A 50 -5.30 -8.63 8.31
N PRO A 51 -4.35 -8.88 9.24
CA PRO A 51 -4.69 -9.30 10.61
C PRO A 51 -5.50 -8.29 11.42
N GLY A 52 -5.71 -7.07 10.93
CA GLY A 52 -6.59 -6.06 11.53
C GLY A 52 -7.98 -5.98 10.90
N PHE A 53 -8.27 -6.79 9.88
CA PHE A 53 -9.59 -6.81 9.24
C PHE A 53 -10.67 -7.34 10.20
N ASP A 54 -11.81 -6.68 10.25
CA ASP A 54 -12.96 -7.15 11.03
C ASP A 54 -14.20 -7.13 10.15
N ALA A 55 -14.67 -8.33 9.78
CA ALA A 55 -15.85 -8.52 8.94
C ALA A 55 -17.13 -7.96 9.57
N ARG A 56 -17.16 -7.72 10.89
CA ARG A 56 -18.28 -7.06 11.57
C ARG A 56 -18.33 -5.55 11.31
N ARG A 57 -17.22 -4.94 10.88
CA ARG A 57 -17.07 -3.50 10.64
C ARG A 57 -17.21 -3.13 9.16
N GLY A 58 -17.20 -4.11 8.25
CA GLY A 58 -17.38 -3.89 6.82
C GLY A 58 -16.86 -5.02 5.95
N SER A 59 -16.99 -4.87 4.63
CA SER A 59 -16.47 -5.81 3.65
C SER A 59 -14.95 -5.67 3.47
N ILE A 60 -14.32 -6.73 2.93
CA ILE A 60 -12.88 -6.71 2.68
C ILE A 60 -12.47 -5.63 1.66
N GLY A 61 -13.32 -5.33 0.67
CA GLY A 61 -13.08 -4.25 -0.28
C GLY A 61 -13.06 -2.86 0.38
N VAL A 62 -13.95 -2.62 1.36
CA VAL A 62 -13.94 -1.36 2.13
C VAL A 62 -12.66 -1.24 2.96
N PHE A 63 -12.27 -2.33 3.64
CA PHE A 63 -11.00 -2.40 4.36
C PHE A 63 -9.82 -2.10 3.41
N ALA A 64 -9.79 -2.74 2.24
CA ALA A 64 -8.73 -2.57 1.26
C ALA A 64 -8.62 -1.12 0.80
N ASN A 65 -9.74 -0.49 0.46
CA ASN A 65 -9.78 0.90 0.02
C ASN A 65 -9.22 1.86 1.08
N ILE A 66 -9.56 1.68 2.36
CA ILE A 66 -9.02 2.49 3.46
C ILE A 66 -7.50 2.39 3.54
N VAL A 67 -6.97 1.17 3.52
CA VAL A 67 -5.53 0.91 3.57
C VAL A 67 -4.82 1.52 2.36
N LEU A 68 -5.32 1.23 1.16
CA LEU A 68 -4.74 1.68 -0.10
C LEU A 68 -4.74 3.20 -0.23
N ARG A 69 -5.78 3.89 0.24
CA ARG A 69 -5.84 5.35 0.24
C ARG A 69 -4.75 5.95 1.12
N ASN A 70 -4.55 5.38 2.31
CA ASN A 70 -3.51 5.83 3.23
C ASN A 70 -2.11 5.59 2.65
N GLN A 71 -1.87 4.39 2.11
CA GLN A 71 -0.57 4.07 1.52
C GLN A 71 -0.29 4.87 0.25
N SER A 72 -1.29 5.09 -0.60
CA SER A 72 -1.14 5.95 -1.79
C SER A 72 -0.79 7.39 -1.41
N ALA A 73 -1.36 7.92 -0.33
CA ALA A 73 -1.02 9.25 0.17
C ALA A 73 0.43 9.32 0.68
N ARG A 74 0.91 8.25 1.33
CA ARG A 74 2.31 8.14 1.77
C ARG A 74 3.28 8.06 0.60
N ILE A 75 2.96 7.29 -0.45
CA ILE A 75 3.80 7.20 -1.66
C ILE A 75 3.82 8.54 -2.42
N ALA A 76 2.66 9.20 -2.54
CA ALA A 76 2.56 10.49 -3.21
C ALA A 76 3.23 11.65 -2.44
N SER A 77 3.53 11.46 -1.16
CA SER A 77 4.25 12.45 -0.36
C SER A 77 5.73 12.06 -0.40
N PRO A 78 6.61 12.82 -1.07
CA PRO A 78 8.03 12.51 -1.05
C PRO A 78 8.49 12.45 0.42
N ALA A 79 9.29 11.43 0.75
CA ALA A 79 9.91 11.37 2.06
C ALA A 79 10.63 12.70 2.33
N PRO A 80 10.52 13.27 3.54
CA PRO A 80 11.26 14.48 3.87
C PRO A 80 12.74 14.24 3.54
N PRO A 81 13.44 15.24 2.96
CA PRO A 81 14.85 15.07 2.63
C PRO A 81 15.59 14.62 3.90
N PRO A 82 16.59 13.73 3.77
CA PRO A 82 17.39 13.32 4.90
C PRO A 82 17.96 14.55 5.59
N ALA A 83 18.03 14.50 6.92
CA ALA A 83 18.64 15.56 7.69
C ALA A 83 20.03 15.91 7.11
N PRO A 84 20.46 17.17 7.14
CA PRO A 84 21.76 17.57 6.62
C PRO A 84 22.87 16.66 7.19
N GLY A 85 23.57 15.94 6.30
CA GLY A 85 24.63 14.98 6.67
C GLY A 85 24.24 13.50 6.69
N ALA A 86 22.96 13.15 6.58
CA ALA A 86 22.55 11.76 6.38
C ALA A 86 22.76 11.33 4.91
N ARG A 87 23.62 10.33 4.68
CA ARG A 87 23.87 9.76 3.35
C ARG A 87 22.67 8.94 2.89
N TRP A 88 22.24 9.15 1.65
CA TRP A 88 21.28 8.29 0.96
C TRP A 88 21.89 6.89 0.75
N HIS A 89 21.64 5.96 1.68
CA HIS A 89 21.73 4.53 1.38
C HIS A 89 20.34 4.08 0.92
N GLY A 90 20.26 3.50 -0.28
CA GLY A 90 19.03 3.19 -1.02
C GLY A 90 18.04 2.22 -0.37
N ASP A 91 18.10 1.98 0.94
CA ASP A 91 17.28 1.00 1.66
C ASP A 91 16.39 1.59 2.76
N LEU A 92 16.41 2.91 3.01
CA LEU A 92 15.69 3.49 4.16
C LEU A 92 14.21 3.86 3.93
N ALA A 93 13.65 3.61 2.75
CA ALA A 93 12.21 3.82 2.53
C ALA A 93 11.31 2.88 3.38
N ARG A 94 11.87 1.85 4.03
CA ARG A 94 11.12 0.83 4.79
C ARG A 94 11.34 0.80 6.31
N GLY A 95 12.09 1.74 6.90
CA GLY A 95 12.69 1.51 8.22
C GLY A 95 12.55 2.54 9.33
N ALA A 96 11.72 3.60 9.24
CA ALA A 96 11.64 4.59 10.32
C ALA A 96 10.58 4.21 11.40
N PRO A 97 10.95 4.14 12.70
CA PRO A 97 10.11 3.65 13.80
C PRO A 97 9.15 4.74 14.34
N GLY A 98 8.32 5.28 13.46
CA GLY A 98 7.31 6.29 13.83
C GLY A 98 6.10 6.34 12.90
N TRP A 99 5.97 5.36 11.99
CA TRP A 99 5.02 5.40 10.87
C TRP A 99 4.10 4.17 10.82
N ARG A 100 3.81 3.54 11.97
CA ARG A 100 2.81 2.45 12.05
C ARG A 100 1.42 2.99 12.30
#